data_AF-A0A0B2S8A6-F1
#
_entry.id   AF-A0A0B2S8A6-F1
#
_cell.length_a   1.000
_cell.length_b   1.000
_cell.length_c   1.000
_cell.angle_alpha   90.00
_cell.angle_beta   90.00
_cell.angle_gamma   90.00
#
_symmetry.space_group_name_H-M   'P 1'
#
loop_
_entity.id
_entity.type
_entity.pdbx_description
1 polymer ?
#
loop_
_entity_poly.entity_id
_entity_poly.type
_entity_poly.pdbx_seq_one_letter_code
_entity_poly.pdbx_strand_id
1 'polypeptide(L)'
;MAMATCELMWIKQLLQELRFCEVGQMKLYCDNQAALHIASNPVFHERTKHIEIECHFIREKLLSKEIITEFISSNDQPADILTKSLRGPRIQSICSKLGAYDLYAP
;
A
#
# COMPACT_ATOMS: atom_id res chain seq x y z
N MET A 1 -0.52 6.56 -3.05
CA MET A 1 -0.93 5.18 -3.42
C MET A 1 -0.35 4.75 -4.77
N ALA A 2 -0.21 5.64 -5.76
CA ALA A 2 0.31 5.26 -7.08
C ALA A 2 1.73 4.70 -7.03
N MET A 3 2.65 5.35 -6.30
CA MET A 3 4.01 4.82 -6.08
C MET A 3 3.99 3.42 -5.47
N ALA A 4 3.25 3.21 -4.39
CA ALA A 4 3.12 1.89 -3.77
C ALA A 4 2.52 0.84 -4.75
N THR A 5 1.59 1.25 -5.61
CA THR A 5 1.04 0.38 -6.67
C THR A 5 2.11 0.03 -7.71
N CYS A 6 2.94 0.99 -8.11
CA CYS A 6 4.06 0.76 -9.03
C CYS A 6 5.06 -0.25 -8.46
N GLU A 7 5.48 -0.06 -7.20
CA GLU A 7 6.36 -0.98 -6.49
C GLU A 7 5.75 -2.39 -6.38
N LEU A 8 4.45 -2.50 -6.09
CA LEU A 8 3.75 -3.79 -6.08
C LEU A 8 3.78 -4.47 -7.45
N MET A 9 3.53 -3.73 -8.54
CA MET A 9 3.61 -4.29 -9.90
C MET A 9 5.02 -4.76 -10.23
N TRP A 10 6.04 -4.00 -9.84
CA TRP A 10 7.43 -4.37 -10.03
C TRP A 10 7.80 -5.64 -9.26
N ILE A 11 7.43 -5.73 -7.98
CA ILE A 11 7.66 -6.94 -7.15
C ILE A 11 6.94 -8.15 -7.76
N LYS A 12 5.70 -7.98 -8.20
CA LYS A 12 4.94 -9.06 -8.86
C LYS A 12 5.65 -9.56 -10.11
N GLN A 13 6.08 -8.64 -10.97
CA GLN A 13 6.82 -8.98 -12.19
C GLN A 13 8.13 -9.72 -11.87
N LEU A 14 8.89 -9.21 -10.90
CA LEU A 14 10.14 -9.83 -10.46
C LEU A 14 9.93 -11.27 -9.96
N LEU A 15 8.92 -11.49 -9.10
CA LEU A 15 8.62 -12.81 -8.57
C LEU A 15 8.19 -13.81 -9.66
N GLN A 16 7.46 -13.33 -10.66
CA GLN A 16 7.06 -14.14 -11.83
C GLN A 16 8.26 -14.50 -12.71
N GLU A 17 9.15 -13.55 -12.99
CA GLU A 17 10.37 -13.79 -13.79
C GLU A 17 11.32 -14.78 -13.11
N LEU A 18 11.45 -14.68 -11.80
CA LEU A 18 12.24 -15.62 -10.98
C LEU A 18 11.57 -16.98 -10.79
N ARG A 19 10.32 -17.14 -11.28
CA ARG A 19 9.52 -18.37 -11.18
C ARG A 19 9.33 -18.87 -9.73
N PHE A 20 9.30 -17.95 -8.77
CA PHE A 20 9.09 -18.31 -7.36
C PHE A 20 7.68 -18.81 -7.11
N CYS A 21 6.68 -18.09 -7.64
CA CYS A 21 5.27 -18.45 -7.50
C CYS A 21 4.39 -17.69 -8.50
N GLU A 22 3.18 -18.19 -8.72
CA GLU A 22 2.12 -17.40 -9.32
C GLU A 22 1.62 -16.37 -8.30
N VAL A 23 1.92 -15.09 -8.56
CA VAL A 23 1.44 -13.98 -7.74
C VAL A 23 0.03 -13.61 -8.18
N GLY A 24 -0.95 -13.87 -7.31
CA GLY A 24 -2.34 -13.48 -7.51
C GLY A 24 -2.58 -11.98 -7.33
N GLN A 25 -3.78 -11.65 -6.84
CA GLN A 25 -4.15 -10.28 -6.51
C GLN A 25 -3.50 -9.81 -5.21
N MET A 26 -2.85 -8.64 -5.23
CA MET A 26 -2.13 -8.10 -4.06
C MET A 26 -2.97 -7.10 -3.27
N LYS A 27 -2.87 -7.13 -1.94
CA LYS A 27 -3.58 -6.18 -1.06
C LYS A 27 -2.76 -4.92 -0.82
N LEU A 28 -3.35 -3.76 -1.08
CA LEU A 28 -2.79 -2.44 -0.75
C LEU A 28 -3.63 -1.78 0.34
N TYR A 29 -3.08 -1.65 1.54
CA TYR A 29 -3.77 -1.00 2.66
C TYR A 29 -3.53 0.51 2.67
N CYS A 30 -4.59 1.29 2.91
CA CYS A 30 -4.52 2.75 3.01
C CYS A 30 -5.37 3.27 4.16
N ASP A 31 -4.87 4.24 4.92
CA ASP A 31 -5.60 4.89 6.02
C ASP A 31 -6.31 6.18 5.61
N ASN A 32 -6.15 6.59 4.36
CA ASN A 32 -6.86 7.74 3.80
C ASN A 32 -8.08 7.28 3.00
N GLN A 33 -9.26 7.36 3.62
CA GLN A 33 -10.53 7.01 2.98
C GLN A 33 -10.81 7.85 1.72
N ALA A 34 -10.48 9.14 1.72
CA ALA A 34 -10.67 9.98 0.53
C ALA A 34 -9.85 9.46 -0.65
N ALA A 35 -8.59 9.05 -0.41
CA ALA A 35 -7.74 8.51 -1.44
C ALA A 35 -8.28 7.16 -1.98
N LEU A 36 -8.82 6.30 -1.10
CA LEU A 36 -9.51 5.06 -1.51
C LEU A 36 -10.74 5.35 -2.38
N HIS A 37 -11.57 6.31 -1.97
CA HIS A 37 -12.76 6.71 -2.72
C HIS A 37 -12.40 7.28 -4.09
N ILE A 38 -11.40 8.15 -4.16
CA ILE A 38 -10.88 8.71 -5.41
C ILE A 38 -10.42 7.59 -6.35
N ALA A 39 -9.59 6.65 -5.87
CA ALA A 39 -9.12 5.53 -6.68
C ALA A 39 -10.28 4.65 -7.21
N SER A 40 -11.29 4.41 -6.38
CA SER A 40 -12.41 3.52 -6.71
C SER A 40 -13.53 4.15 -7.59
N ASN A 41 -13.70 5.48 -7.58
CA ASN A 41 -14.89 6.11 -8.15
C ASN A 41 -14.65 6.80 -9.52
N PRO A 42 -15.16 6.25 -10.64
CA PRO A 42 -14.96 6.80 -11.98
C PRO A 42 -15.54 8.20 -12.21
N VAL A 43 -16.48 8.64 -11.37
CA VAL A 43 -17.17 9.94 -11.51
C VAL A 43 -16.37 11.08 -10.87
N PHE A 44 -15.37 10.77 -10.02
CA PHE A 44 -14.52 11.80 -9.44
C PHE A 44 -13.48 12.27 -10.46
N HIS A 45 -13.77 13.40 -11.10
CA HIS A 45 -12.80 14.13 -11.91
C HIS A 45 -11.94 14.99 -11.00
N GLU A 46 -10.67 14.62 -10.85
CA GLU A 46 -9.72 15.44 -10.11
C GLU A 46 -9.33 16.66 -10.94
N ARG A 47 -9.41 17.84 -10.32
CA ARG A 47 -9.13 19.13 -10.98
C ARG A 47 -7.64 19.39 -11.20
N THR A 48 -6.78 18.41 -10.93
CA THR A 48 -5.32 18.53 -10.99
C THR A 48 -4.75 17.33 -11.75
N LYS A 49 -4.14 17.60 -12.90
CA LYS A 49 -3.65 16.60 -13.87
C LYS A 49 -2.78 15.49 -13.26
N HIS A 50 -1.92 15.80 -12.30
CA HIS A 50 -1.04 14.81 -11.68
C HIS A 50 -1.81 13.76 -10.89
N ILE A 51 -2.83 14.20 -10.16
CA ILE A 51 -3.63 13.31 -9.33
C ILE A 51 -4.53 12.46 -10.23
N GLU A 52 -5.09 13.06 -11.29
CA GLU A 52 -5.88 12.36 -12.30
C GLU A 52 -5.10 11.17 -12.92
N ILE A 53 -3.85 11.38 -13.34
CA ILE A 53 -3.01 10.31 -13.90
C ILE A 53 -2.76 9.20 -12.88
N GLU A 54 -2.41 9.56 -11.64
CA GLU A 54 -2.19 8.59 -10.56
C GLU A 54 -3.46 7.78 -10.25
N CYS A 55 -4.61 8.44 -10.24
CA CYS A 55 -5.91 7.83 -9.99
C CYS A 55 -6.29 6.85 -11.10
N HIS A 56 -6.12 7.24 -12.37
CA HIS A 56 -6.35 6.36 -13.51
C HIS A 56 -5.47 5.11 -13.46
N PHE A 57 -4.18 5.27 -13.14
CA PHE A 57 -3.26 4.16 -13.00
C PHE A 57 -3.70 3.16 -11.92
N ILE A 58 -4.01 3.63 -10.71
CA ILE A 58 -4.45 2.77 -9.62
C ILE A 58 -5.76 2.06 -10.00
N ARG A 59 -6.70 2.79 -10.61
CA ARG A 59 -7.99 2.25 -11.03
C ARG A 59 -7.85 1.15 -12.08
N GLU A 60 -6.98 1.35 -13.06
CA GLU A 60 -6.68 0.32 -14.06
C GLU A 60 -6.24 -0.98 -13.38
N LYS A 61 -5.34 -0.90 -12.38
CA LYS A 61 -4.85 -2.08 -11.65
C LYS A 61 -5.89 -2.73 -10.73
N LEU A 62 -6.82 -1.94 -10.20
CA LEU A 62 -7.99 -2.46 -9.48
C LEU A 62 -8.93 -3.24 -10.41
N LEU A 63 -9.24 -2.66 -11.58
CA LEU A 63 -10.15 -3.27 -12.56
C LEU A 63 -9.56 -4.55 -13.18
N SER A 64 -8.25 -4.57 -13.43
CA SER A 64 -7.54 -5.77 -13.89
C SER A 64 -7.34 -6.83 -12.81
N LYS A 65 -7.81 -6.57 -11.57
CA LYS A 65 -7.64 -7.45 -10.40
C LYS A 65 -6.18 -7.76 -10.06
N GLU A 66 -5.28 -6.86 -10.44
CA GLU A 66 -3.86 -6.95 -10.07
C GLU A 66 -3.67 -6.58 -8.59
N ILE A 67 -4.46 -5.62 -8.12
CA ILE A 67 -4.52 -5.22 -6.71
C ILE A 67 -5.96 -5.19 -6.19
N ILE A 68 -6.12 -5.29 -4.87
CA ILE A 68 -7.27 -4.74 -4.14
C ILE A 68 -6.78 -3.69 -3.16
N THR A 69 -7.62 -2.71 -2.89
CA THR A 69 -7.38 -1.73 -1.83
C THR A 69 -8.29 -1.98 -0.64
N GLU A 70 -7.74 -1.86 0.58
CA GLU A 70 -8.49 -2.01 1.82
C GLU A 70 -8.16 -0.86 2.77
N PHE A 71 -9.17 -0.41 3.51
CA PHE A 71 -8.97 0.58 4.55
C PHE A 71 -8.27 -0.05 5.76
N ILE A 72 -7.31 0.66 6.32
CA ILE A 72 -6.72 0.36 7.63
C ILE A 72 -6.78 1.60 8.50
N SER A 73 -7.08 1.47 9.78
CA SER A 73 -6.99 2.61 10.71
C SER A 73 -5.56 3.16 10.74
N SER A 74 -5.38 4.47 10.87
CA SER A 74 -4.05 5.06 11.07
C SER A 74 -3.35 4.49 12.32
N ASN A 75 -4.13 4.09 13.35
CA ASN A 75 -3.61 3.40 14.52
C ASN A 75 -3.17 1.95 14.22
N ASP A 76 -3.50 1.41 13.07
CA ASP A 76 -3.12 0.07 12.68
C ASP A 76 -2.15 0.02 11.50
N GLN A 77 -1.88 1.16 10.85
CA GLN A 77 -0.97 1.28 9.71
C GLN A 77 0.50 0.99 10.11
N PRO A 78 1.08 -0.16 9.72
CA PRO A 78 2.48 -0.46 10.02
C PRO A 78 3.46 0.41 9.24
N ALA A 79 3.08 0.93 8.06
CA ALA A 79 3.95 1.77 7.24
C ALA A 79 4.34 3.10 7.92
N ASP A 80 3.62 3.50 8.97
CA ASP A 80 3.89 4.71 9.73
C ASP A 80 5.31 4.72 10.33
N ILE A 81 5.85 3.56 10.70
CA ILE A 81 7.22 3.48 11.27
C ILE A 81 8.29 3.93 10.27
N LEU A 82 8.03 3.80 8.97
CA LEU A 82 8.96 4.15 7.90
C LEU A 82 8.75 5.58 7.36
N THR A 83 7.63 6.21 7.70
CA THR A 83 7.20 7.48 7.07
C THR A 83 6.98 8.62 8.06
N LYS A 84 6.83 8.33 9.36
CA LYS A 84 6.51 9.30 10.40
C LYS A 84 7.53 9.23 11.54
N SER A 85 7.72 10.37 12.21
CA SER A 85 8.41 10.42 13.50
C SER A 85 7.46 9.95 14.61
N LEU A 86 7.64 8.72 15.09
CA LEU A 86 6.78 8.10 16.09
C LEU A 86 7.43 8.07 17.48
N ARG A 87 6.60 8.06 18.53
CA ARG A 87 7.08 7.89 19.92
C ARG A 87 7.35 6.42 20.23
N GLY A 88 8.22 6.16 21.21
CA GLY A 88 8.64 4.81 21.62
C GLY A 88 7.52 3.77 21.75
N PRO A 89 6.42 4.04 22.49
CA PRO A 89 5.33 3.06 22.63
C PRO A 89 4.67 2.68 21.29
N ARG A 90 4.57 3.65 20.38
CA ARG A 90 4.00 3.43 19.05
C ARG A 90 4.93 2.59 18.18
N ILE A 91 6.23 2.86 18.23
CA ILE A 91 7.26 2.06 17.56
C ILE A 91 7.17 0.61 18.05
N GLN A 92 7.16 0.39 19.37
CA GLN A 92 7.08 -0.95 19.95
C GLN A 92 5.82 -1.70 19.52
N SER A 93 4.66 -1.03 19.50
CA SER A 93 3.40 -1.61 19.02
C SER A 93 3.47 -2.04 17.55
N ILE A 94 4.05 -1.20 16.67
CA ILE A 94 4.21 -1.53 15.25
C ILE A 94 5.24 -2.64 15.05
N CYS A 95 6.38 -2.60 15.74
CA CYS A 95 7.40 -3.66 15.70
C CYS A 95 6.80 -5.02 16.10
N SER A 96 5.98 -5.04 17.16
CA SER A 96 5.28 -6.26 17.59
C SER A 96 4.34 -6.80 16.51
N LYS A 97 3.61 -5.92 15.80
CA LYS A 97 2.74 -6.32 14.67
C LYS A 97 3.52 -6.84 13.46
N LEU A 98 4.70 -6.28 13.20
CA LEU A 98 5.58 -6.70 12.11
C LEU A 98 6.33 -8.01 12.42
N GLY A 99 6.27 -8.50 13.68
CA GLY A 99 7.13 -9.60 14.12
C GLY A 99 8.61 -9.22 14.14
N ALA A 100 8.91 -7.92 14.27
CA ALA A 100 10.28 -7.46 14.39
C ALA A 100 10.86 -7.90 15.73
N TYR A 101 12.06 -8.48 15.69
CA TYR A 101 12.79 -8.93 16.85
C TYR A 101 14.18 -8.32 16.86
N ASP A 102 14.71 -8.08 18.04
CA ASP A 102 16.07 -7.59 18.22
C ASP A 102 17.03 -8.79 18.18
N LEU A 103 17.87 -8.82 17.14
CA LEU A 103 18.91 -9.85 16.97
C LEU A 103 19.96 -9.84 18.09
N TYR A 104 20.05 -8.76 18.84
CA TYR A 104 21.00 -8.56 19.93
C TYR A 104 20.35 -8.61 21.31
N ALA A 105 19.04 -8.87 21.39
CA ALA A 105 18.40 -9.12 22.67
C ALA A 105 19.03 -10.37 23.33
N PRO A 106 19.35 -10.33 24.63
CA PRO A 106 19.98 -11.44 25.34
C PRO A 106 19.09 -12.69 25.44
#